data_AF-A0AAE5LV57-F1
#
_entry.id   AF-A0AAE5LV57-F1
#
_cell.length_a   1.000
_cell.length_b   1.000
_cell.length_c   1.000
_cell.angle_alpha   90.00
_cell.angle_beta   90.00
_cell.angle_gamma   90.00
#
_symmetry.space_group_name_H-M   'P 1'
#
loop_
_entity.id
_entity.type
_entity.pdbx_description
1 polymer ?
#
loop_
_entity_poly.entity_id
_entity_poly.type
_entity_poly.pdbx_seq_one_letter_code
_entity_poly.pdbx_strand_id
1 'polypeptide(L)'
;MGILSRTSYVIRSKINAILNRAEDPTETLDYSYEQMRDELQDVKQGIADLTTQKKRLEIQKRRLEENVEKHNEQAREAVQQDRDDLARRALEKKKSKMQQIEELEGQIANLQTTQDNLVEKKNELQNQIEEFRTKKETMKARYEAAEASTRVSEAMTGVGDEMEDVSRAIERAEERTDEMEARSAAMDELQETGALENAMSDKDDLDRELDELRQGGEVDAELDTLKAEMGKSAPVEETEPAAETESTAVDADGGSDSDELDEELEDLDVAVDDAEIETELEELQEDK
;
A
#
# COMPACT_ATOMS: atom_id res chain seq x y z
N MET A 1 11.21 2.38 36.77
CA MET A 1 10.84 2.34 35.33
C MET A 1 11.85 1.47 34.60
N GLY A 2 11.41 0.30 34.14
CA GLY A 2 12.27 -0.87 33.91
C GLY A 2 12.94 -0.93 32.53
N ILE A 3 14.19 -1.38 32.53
CA ILE A 3 14.99 -1.70 31.33
C ILE A 3 14.47 -2.97 30.63
N LEU A 4 13.70 -3.80 31.34
CA LEU A 4 13.15 -5.06 30.83
C LEU A 4 11.96 -4.90 29.87
N SER A 5 11.29 -3.74 29.83
CA SER A 5 10.20 -3.49 28.86
C SER A 5 10.72 -3.16 27.46
N ARG A 6 11.95 -2.62 27.36
CA ARG A 6 12.56 -2.29 26.06
C ARG A 6 13.09 -3.52 25.35
N THR A 7 13.59 -4.52 26.08
CA THR A 7 14.08 -5.78 25.48
C THR A 7 12.94 -6.63 24.90
N SER A 8 11.75 -6.60 25.51
CA SER A 8 10.56 -7.28 24.97
C SER A 8 10.03 -6.63 23.69
N TYR A 9 10.15 -5.30 23.55
CA TYR A 9 9.67 -4.58 22.37
C TYR A 9 10.56 -4.84 21.13
N VAL A 10 11.88 -4.95 21.32
CA VAL A 10 12.83 -5.24 20.23
C VAL A 10 12.72 -6.69 19.73
N ILE A 11 12.23 -7.61 20.56
CA ILE A 11 11.98 -9.00 20.15
C ILE A 11 10.63 -9.11 19.42
N ARG A 12 9.58 -8.41 19.87
CA ARG A 12 8.28 -8.37 19.16
C ARG A 12 8.34 -7.68 17.81
N SER A 13 9.12 -6.60 17.66
CA SER A 13 9.26 -5.94 16.35
C SER A 13 9.98 -6.82 15.32
N LYS A 14 10.99 -7.60 15.76
CA LYS A 14 11.66 -8.59 14.90
C LYS A 14 10.78 -9.81 14.59
N ILE A 15 9.88 -10.20 15.50
CA ILE A 15 8.91 -11.29 15.24
C ILE A 15 7.82 -10.81 14.27
N ASN A 16 7.31 -9.58 14.39
CA ASN A 16 6.38 -9.02 13.40
C ASN A 16 7.04 -8.83 12.03
N ALA A 17 8.32 -8.41 11.98
CA ALA A 17 9.04 -8.32 10.71
C ALA A 17 9.29 -9.69 10.06
N ILE A 18 9.49 -10.75 10.85
CA ILE A 18 9.61 -12.13 10.33
C ILE A 18 8.24 -12.70 9.93
N LEU A 19 7.16 -12.29 10.59
CA LEU A 19 5.80 -12.71 10.29
C LEU A 19 5.29 -12.04 8.99
N ASN A 20 5.54 -10.76 8.80
CA ASN A 20 5.19 -10.03 7.57
C ASN A 20 6.13 -10.38 6.39
N ARG A 21 7.33 -10.89 6.65
CA ARG A 21 8.22 -11.44 5.61
C ARG A 21 7.71 -12.75 5.01
N ALA A 22 6.75 -13.41 5.66
CA ALA A 22 5.97 -14.49 5.08
C ALA A 22 4.71 -13.98 4.33
N GLU A 23 4.39 -12.68 4.39
CA GLU A 23 3.24 -12.07 3.73
C GLU A 23 3.56 -11.51 2.35
N ASP A 24 4.79 -11.04 2.10
CA ASP A 24 5.19 -10.57 0.76
C ASP A 24 5.77 -11.71 -0.10
N PRO A 25 5.05 -12.18 -1.15
CA PRO A 25 5.54 -13.22 -2.02
C PRO A 25 6.79 -12.80 -2.80
N THR A 26 7.04 -11.50 -3.00
CA THR A 26 8.19 -10.99 -3.75
C THR A 26 9.50 -11.19 -2.98
N GLU A 27 9.54 -10.83 -1.69
CA GLU A 27 10.72 -11.05 -0.83
C GLU A 27 11.07 -12.53 -0.71
N THR A 28 10.06 -13.40 -0.59
CA THR A 28 10.26 -14.85 -0.49
C THR A 28 10.89 -15.42 -1.76
N LEU A 29 10.48 -14.93 -2.93
CA LEU A 29 11.06 -15.35 -4.21
C LEU A 29 12.48 -14.79 -4.40
N ASP A 30 12.75 -13.56 -3.99
CA ASP A 30 14.10 -12.97 -4.02
C ASP A 30 15.07 -13.77 -3.13
N TYR A 31 14.67 -14.08 -1.90
CA TYR A 31 15.46 -14.91 -0.99
C TYR A 31 15.73 -16.31 -1.57
N SER A 32 14.69 -16.94 -2.13
CA SER A 32 14.84 -18.27 -2.74
C SER A 32 15.81 -18.24 -3.93
N TYR A 33 15.77 -17.18 -4.74
CA TYR A 33 16.70 -16.98 -5.85
C TYR A 33 18.15 -16.86 -5.38
N GLU A 34 18.40 -16.08 -4.33
CA GLU A 34 19.73 -15.96 -3.72
C GLU A 34 20.22 -17.30 -3.17
N GLN A 35 19.38 -18.03 -2.44
CA GLN A 35 19.73 -19.34 -1.90
C GLN A 35 20.16 -20.34 -2.98
N MET A 36 19.46 -20.36 -4.12
CA MET A 36 19.87 -21.23 -5.23
C MET A 36 21.18 -20.78 -5.88
N ARG A 37 21.46 -19.47 -5.94
CA ARG A 37 22.74 -18.95 -6.44
C ARG A 37 23.90 -19.36 -5.53
N ASP A 38 23.69 -19.33 -4.22
CA ASP A 38 24.66 -19.79 -3.23
C ASP A 38 24.91 -21.30 -3.37
N GLU A 39 23.86 -22.10 -3.52
CA GLU A 39 23.99 -23.54 -3.77
C GLU A 39 24.76 -23.83 -5.07
N LEU A 40 24.51 -23.06 -6.14
CA LEU A 40 25.28 -23.17 -7.38
C LEU A 40 26.78 -22.85 -7.16
N GLN A 41 27.09 -21.89 -6.29
CA GLN A 41 28.46 -21.56 -5.93
C GLN A 41 29.12 -22.70 -5.12
N ASP A 42 28.40 -23.28 -4.16
CA ASP A 42 28.87 -24.41 -3.37
C ASP A 42 29.18 -25.63 -4.25
N VAL A 43 28.30 -25.92 -5.22
CA VAL A 43 28.53 -27.00 -6.20
C VAL A 43 29.78 -26.73 -7.04
N LYS A 44 29.98 -25.49 -7.51
CA LYS A 44 31.19 -25.10 -8.25
C LYS A 44 32.46 -25.28 -7.42
N GLN A 45 32.42 -24.90 -6.13
CA GLN A 45 33.53 -25.10 -5.21
C GLN A 45 33.81 -26.59 -4.99
N GLY A 46 32.78 -27.41 -4.77
CA GLY A 46 32.92 -28.86 -4.64
C GLY A 46 33.56 -29.52 -5.87
N ILE A 47 33.21 -29.07 -7.09
CA ILE A 47 33.85 -29.53 -8.33
C ILE A 47 35.34 -29.13 -8.37
N ALA A 48 35.68 -27.92 -7.94
CA ALA A 48 37.07 -27.45 -7.89
C ALA A 48 37.91 -28.26 -6.89
N ASP A 49 37.36 -28.55 -5.72
CA ASP A 49 38.01 -29.38 -4.70
C ASP A 49 38.24 -30.81 -5.20
N LEU A 50 37.24 -31.38 -5.88
CA LEU A 50 37.33 -32.70 -6.49
C LEU A 50 38.39 -32.75 -7.60
N THR A 51 38.43 -31.70 -8.44
CA THR A 51 39.45 -31.55 -9.49
C THR A 51 40.85 -31.50 -8.90
N THR A 52 41.02 -30.77 -7.80
CA THR A 52 42.30 -30.67 -7.09
C THR A 52 42.73 -32.02 -6.54
N GLN A 53 41.82 -32.77 -5.92
CA GLN A 53 42.08 -34.12 -5.42
C GLN A 53 42.50 -35.06 -6.56
N LYS A 54 41.76 -35.06 -7.68
CA LYS A 54 42.11 -35.86 -8.87
C LYS A 54 43.51 -35.51 -9.37
N LYS A 55 43.82 -34.21 -9.47
CA LYS A 55 45.14 -33.75 -9.95
C LYS A 55 46.28 -34.19 -9.04
N ARG A 56 46.05 -34.19 -7.73
CA ARG A 56 47.03 -34.69 -6.75
C ARG A 56 47.30 -36.18 -6.93
N LEU A 57 46.28 -37.00 -7.23
CA LEU A 57 46.46 -38.42 -7.54
C LEU A 57 47.19 -38.62 -8.87
N GLU A 58 46.87 -37.85 -9.92
CA GLU A 58 47.59 -37.90 -11.20
C GLU A 58 49.09 -37.58 -11.04
N ILE A 59 49.44 -36.60 -10.20
CA ILE A 59 50.84 -36.27 -9.90
C ILE A 59 51.53 -37.43 -9.16
N GLN A 60 50.84 -38.08 -8.21
CA GLN A 60 51.38 -39.25 -7.52
C GLN A 60 51.60 -40.42 -8.47
N LYS A 61 50.62 -40.69 -9.34
CA LYS A 61 50.72 -41.71 -10.40
C LYS A 61 51.95 -41.47 -11.27
N ARG A 62 52.15 -40.24 -11.77
CA ARG A 62 53.30 -39.89 -12.61
C ARG A 62 54.64 -40.16 -11.92
N ARG A 63 54.76 -39.83 -10.63
CA ARG A 63 55.96 -40.13 -9.84
C ARG A 63 56.21 -41.63 -9.73
N LEU A 64 55.15 -42.45 -9.61
CA LEU A 64 55.30 -43.91 -9.59
C LEU A 64 55.72 -44.45 -10.97
N GLU A 65 55.19 -43.90 -12.06
CA GLU A 65 55.59 -44.24 -13.43
C GLU A 65 57.09 -44.00 -13.66
N GLU A 66 57.61 -42.84 -13.23
CA GLU A 66 59.06 -42.54 -13.27
C GLU A 66 59.89 -43.57 -12.46
N ASN A 67 59.38 -44.01 -11.30
CA ASN A 67 60.05 -45.05 -10.51
C ASN A 67 60.01 -46.44 -11.19
N VAL A 68 58.91 -46.76 -11.89
CA VAL A 68 58.79 -47.99 -12.69
C VAL A 68 59.83 -48.01 -13.80
N GLU A 69 60.01 -46.89 -14.50
CA GLU A 69 61.04 -46.73 -15.54
C GLU A 69 62.44 -46.88 -14.96
N LYS A 70 62.75 -46.18 -13.86
CA LYS A 70 64.04 -46.30 -13.16
C LYS A 70 64.36 -47.73 -12.74
N HIS A 71 63.39 -48.45 -12.15
CA HIS A 71 63.61 -49.85 -11.76
C HIS A 71 63.74 -50.79 -12.96
N ASN A 72 63.12 -50.45 -14.10
CA ASN A 72 63.31 -51.18 -15.35
C ASN A 72 64.72 -51.00 -15.90
N GLU A 73 65.25 -49.77 -15.88
CA GLU A 73 66.64 -49.48 -16.27
C GLU A 73 67.64 -50.20 -15.35
N GLN A 74 67.45 -50.12 -14.03
CA GLN A 74 68.28 -50.83 -13.05
C GLN A 74 68.27 -52.35 -13.28
N ALA A 75 67.11 -52.93 -13.62
CA ALA A 75 67.02 -54.34 -13.94
C ALA A 75 67.83 -54.70 -15.20
N ARG A 76 67.74 -53.87 -16.26
CA ARG A 76 68.50 -54.05 -17.50
C ARG A 76 70.01 -53.95 -17.26
N GLU A 77 70.45 -52.96 -16.49
CA GLU A 77 71.87 -52.79 -16.14
C GLU A 77 72.39 -53.98 -15.32
N ALA A 78 71.63 -54.45 -14.33
CA ALA A 78 72.01 -55.61 -13.53
C ALA A 78 72.15 -56.88 -14.37
N VAL A 79 71.27 -57.10 -15.36
CA VAL A 79 71.38 -58.22 -16.31
C VAL A 79 72.63 -58.08 -17.18
N GLN A 80 72.97 -56.87 -17.64
CA GLN A 80 74.20 -56.64 -18.42
C GLN A 80 75.48 -56.93 -17.62
N GLN A 81 75.41 -56.87 -16.29
CA GLN A 81 76.52 -57.17 -15.38
C GLN A 81 76.47 -58.61 -14.84
N ASP A 82 75.61 -59.48 -15.38
CA ASP A 82 75.38 -60.86 -14.93
C ASP A 82 74.97 -60.97 -13.44
N ARG A 83 74.26 -59.95 -12.92
CA ARG A 83 73.77 -59.88 -11.52
C ARG A 83 72.27 -60.13 -11.44
N ASP A 84 71.87 -61.36 -11.71
CA ASP A 84 70.46 -61.79 -11.73
C ASP A 84 69.70 -61.55 -10.42
N ASP A 85 70.40 -61.61 -9.28
CA ASP A 85 69.83 -61.37 -7.95
C ASP A 85 69.43 -59.91 -7.74
N LEU A 86 70.18 -58.96 -8.31
CA LEU A 86 69.85 -57.54 -8.33
C LEU A 86 68.75 -57.24 -9.35
N ALA A 87 68.80 -57.87 -10.53
CA ALA A 87 67.77 -57.72 -11.54
C ALA A 87 66.40 -58.17 -11.01
N ARG A 88 66.33 -59.33 -10.34
CA ARG A 88 65.10 -59.83 -9.71
C ARG A 88 64.54 -58.85 -8.69
N ARG A 89 65.39 -58.32 -7.80
CA ARG A 89 64.99 -57.32 -6.79
C ARG A 89 64.47 -56.02 -7.42
N ALA A 90 65.09 -55.55 -8.50
CA ALA A 90 64.61 -54.37 -9.23
C ALA A 90 63.24 -54.63 -9.88
N LEU A 91 63.04 -55.80 -10.47
CA LEU A 91 61.75 -56.21 -11.06
C LEU A 91 60.65 -56.39 -10.01
N GLU A 92 60.96 -56.90 -8.81
CA GLU A 92 60.01 -56.97 -7.69
C GLU A 92 59.52 -55.58 -7.27
N LYS A 93 60.44 -54.62 -7.13
CA LYS A 93 60.09 -53.21 -6.85
C LYS A 93 59.24 -52.61 -7.96
N LYS A 94 59.63 -52.83 -9.24
CA LYS A 94 58.85 -52.41 -10.40
C LYS A 94 57.42 -52.94 -10.33
N LYS A 95 57.26 -54.25 -10.09
CA LYS A 95 55.94 -54.90 -9.98
C LYS A 95 55.09 -54.29 -8.86
N SER A 96 55.67 -54.07 -7.68
CA SER A 96 54.97 -53.42 -6.57
C SER A 96 54.51 -52.00 -6.91
N LYS A 97 55.33 -51.24 -7.62
CA LYS A 97 54.98 -49.88 -8.08
C LYS A 97 53.90 -49.88 -9.16
N MET A 98 53.93 -50.85 -10.07
CA MET A 98 52.86 -51.04 -11.07
C MET A 98 51.50 -51.35 -10.42
N GLN A 99 51.47 -52.15 -9.35
CA GLN A 99 50.24 -52.40 -8.59
C GLN A 99 49.69 -51.12 -7.93
N GLN A 100 50.57 -50.27 -7.39
CA GLN A 100 50.17 -48.95 -6.84
C GLN A 100 49.61 -48.01 -7.93
N ILE A 101 50.15 -48.07 -9.14
CA ILE A 101 49.65 -47.29 -10.29
C ILE A 101 48.24 -47.74 -10.65
N GLU A 102 48.00 -49.04 -10.76
CA GLU A 102 46.68 -49.61 -11.09
C GLU A 102 45.61 -49.19 -10.06
N GLU A 103 45.96 -49.19 -8.76
CA GLU A 103 45.07 -48.70 -7.71
C GLU A 103 44.75 -47.21 -7.88
N LEU A 104 45.76 -46.37 -8.15
CA LEU A 104 45.55 -44.94 -8.40
C LEU A 104 44.72 -44.67 -9.67
N GLU A 105 44.88 -45.48 -10.72
CA GLU A 105 44.06 -45.37 -11.93
C GLU A 105 42.58 -45.60 -11.63
N GLY A 106 42.26 -46.62 -10.83
CA GLY A 106 40.90 -46.86 -10.37
C GLY A 106 40.34 -45.68 -9.57
N GLN A 107 41.14 -45.12 -8.64
CA GLN A 107 40.72 -43.94 -7.86
C GLN A 107 40.50 -42.71 -8.76
N ILE A 108 41.40 -42.43 -9.70
CA ILE A 108 41.29 -41.31 -10.65
C ILE A 108 40.04 -41.47 -11.52
N ALA A 109 39.77 -42.68 -12.02
CA ALA A 109 38.58 -42.96 -12.81
C ALA A 109 37.28 -42.71 -12.02
N ASN A 110 37.22 -43.15 -10.76
CA ASN A 110 36.07 -42.89 -9.89
C ASN A 110 35.85 -41.39 -9.64
N LEU A 111 36.93 -40.64 -9.40
CA LEU A 111 36.85 -39.18 -9.23
C LEU A 111 36.42 -38.49 -10.54
N GLN A 112 36.89 -38.96 -11.69
CA GLN A 112 36.47 -38.46 -13.00
C GLN A 112 34.97 -38.65 -13.20
N THR A 113 34.43 -39.86 -12.99
CA THR A 113 32.99 -40.12 -13.10
C THR A 113 32.18 -39.25 -12.13
N THR A 114 32.67 -39.08 -10.90
CA THR A 114 32.02 -38.21 -9.91
C THR A 114 32.03 -36.74 -10.37
N GLN A 115 33.15 -36.28 -10.93
CA GLN A 115 33.30 -34.94 -11.48
C GLN A 115 32.32 -34.68 -12.62
N ASP A 116 32.22 -35.61 -13.57
CA ASP A 116 31.34 -35.49 -14.72
C ASP A 116 29.87 -35.41 -14.28
N ASN A 117 29.45 -36.26 -13.34
CA ASN A 117 28.11 -36.22 -12.74
C ASN A 117 27.81 -34.88 -12.04
N LEU A 118 28.78 -34.32 -11.31
CA LEU A 118 28.60 -33.03 -10.65
C LEU A 118 28.52 -31.88 -11.66
N VAL A 119 29.28 -31.94 -12.76
CA VAL A 119 29.20 -30.94 -13.84
C VAL A 119 27.83 -30.98 -14.51
N GLU A 120 27.27 -32.17 -14.76
CA GLU A 120 25.92 -32.32 -15.28
C GLU A 120 24.88 -31.69 -14.34
N LYS A 121 24.90 -32.07 -13.06
CA LYS A 121 24.01 -31.49 -12.04
C LYS A 121 24.17 -29.97 -11.89
N LYS A 122 25.39 -29.46 -12.00
CA LYS A 122 25.67 -28.02 -11.98
C LYS A 122 25.00 -27.31 -13.16
N ASN A 123 24.99 -27.93 -14.34
CA ASN A 123 24.31 -27.37 -15.52
C ASN A 123 22.79 -27.40 -15.34
N GLU A 124 22.24 -28.49 -14.82
CA GLU A 124 20.81 -28.61 -14.50
C GLU A 124 20.37 -27.54 -13.50
N LEU A 125 21.09 -27.39 -12.39
CA LEU A 125 20.83 -26.36 -11.38
C LEU A 125 20.91 -24.95 -11.97
N GLN A 126 21.89 -24.70 -12.84
CA GLN A 126 22.01 -23.40 -13.51
C GLN A 126 20.77 -23.09 -14.38
N ASN A 127 20.28 -24.07 -15.15
CA ASN A 127 19.07 -23.90 -15.96
C ASN A 127 17.84 -23.66 -15.07
N GLN A 128 17.69 -24.42 -13.99
CA GLN A 128 16.60 -24.24 -13.02
C GLN A 128 16.61 -22.84 -12.39
N ILE A 129 17.79 -22.30 -12.09
CA ILE A 129 17.96 -20.93 -11.57
C ILE A 129 17.52 -19.88 -12.60
N GLU A 130 17.82 -20.07 -13.88
CA GLU A 130 17.41 -19.17 -14.96
C GLU A 130 15.89 -19.20 -15.18
N GLU A 131 15.29 -20.40 -15.16
CA GLU A 131 13.83 -20.56 -15.20
C GLU A 131 13.15 -19.91 -13.99
N PHE A 132 13.71 -20.14 -12.80
CA PHE A 132 13.20 -19.54 -11.57
C PHE A 132 13.28 -18.02 -11.60
N ARG A 133 14.38 -17.44 -12.09
CA ARG A 133 14.52 -15.98 -12.27
C ARG A 133 13.38 -15.42 -13.11
N THR A 134 13.10 -16.05 -14.25
CA THR A 134 12.02 -15.60 -15.15
C THR A 134 10.66 -15.69 -14.48
N LYS A 135 10.41 -16.80 -13.76
CA LYS A 135 9.17 -17.00 -13.01
C LYS A 135 9.02 -15.98 -11.89
N LYS A 136 10.09 -15.67 -11.16
CA LYS A 136 10.12 -14.65 -10.11
C LYS A 136 9.70 -13.29 -10.66
N GLU A 137 10.35 -12.80 -11.72
CA GLU A 137 10.02 -11.49 -12.30
C GLU A 137 8.56 -11.44 -12.79
N THR A 138 8.08 -12.54 -13.40
CA THR A 138 6.67 -12.64 -13.82
C THR A 138 5.71 -12.59 -12.64
N MET A 139 6.02 -13.29 -11.55
CA MET A 139 5.19 -13.31 -10.35
C MET A 139 5.19 -11.97 -9.63
N LYS A 140 6.35 -11.30 -9.58
CA LYS A 140 6.48 -9.96 -9.01
C LYS A 140 5.64 -8.94 -9.77
N ALA A 141 5.75 -8.89 -11.09
CA ALA A 141 4.92 -8.01 -11.92
C ALA A 141 3.41 -8.29 -11.77
N ARG A 142 3.02 -9.56 -11.67
CA ARG A 142 1.61 -9.93 -11.43
C ARG A 142 1.11 -9.51 -10.06
N TYR A 143 1.96 -9.63 -9.03
CA TYR A 143 1.64 -9.21 -7.68
C TYR A 143 1.44 -7.68 -7.63
N GLU A 144 2.39 -6.91 -8.18
CA GLU A 144 2.31 -5.44 -8.27
C GLU A 144 1.06 -4.98 -9.05
N ALA A 145 0.73 -5.65 -10.17
CA ALA A 145 -0.48 -5.34 -10.93
C ALA A 145 -1.77 -5.67 -10.16
N ALA A 146 -1.80 -6.78 -9.44
CA ALA A 146 -2.93 -7.16 -8.60
C ALA A 146 -3.10 -6.19 -7.42
N GLU A 147 -2.01 -5.80 -6.77
CA GLU A 147 -2.00 -4.81 -5.69
C GLU A 147 -2.52 -3.46 -6.18
N ALA A 148 -2.04 -2.96 -7.33
CA ALA A 148 -2.54 -1.73 -7.94
C ALA A 148 -4.03 -1.82 -8.29
N SER A 149 -4.48 -2.96 -8.83
CA SER A 149 -5.91 -3.18 -9.16
C SER A 149 -6.80 -3.19 -7.92
N THR A 150 -6.33 -3.78 -6.81
CA THR A 150 -7.01 -3.76 -5.51
C THR A 150 -7.12 -2.34 -4.99
N ARG A 151 -6.02 -1.56 -4.96
CA ARG A 151 -6.05 -0.16 -4.51
C ARG A 151 -7.01 0.71 -5.32
N VAL A 152 -7.04 0.55 -6.65
CA VAL A 152 -8.00 1.26 -7.51
C VAL A 152 -9.44 0.86 -7.19
N SER A 153 -9.70 -0.44 -6.99
CA SER A 153 -11.05 -0.94 -6.65
C SER A 153 -11.52 -0.43 -5.29
N GLU A 154 -10.63 -0.40 -4.29
CA GLU A 154 -10.91 0.14 -2.95
C GLU A 154 -11.21 1.64 -3.01
N ALA A 155 -10.44 2.41 -3.78
CA ALA A 155 -10.70 3.83 -4.02
C ALA A 155 -12.04 4.08 -4.72
N MET A 156 -12.40 3.26 -5.72
CA MET A 156 -13.67 3.38 -6.44
C MET A 156 -14.89 2.97 -5.62
N THR A 157 -14.77 1.95 -4.79
CA THR A 157 -15.88 1.45 -3.96
C THR A 157 -16.05 2.21 -2.66
N GLY A 158 -15.06 3.04 -2.31
CA GLY A 158 -15.00 3.75 -1.04
C GLY A 158 -14.86 2.85 0.18
N VAL A 159 -14.33 1.63 -0.01
CA VAL A 159 -14.09 0.64 1.05
C VAL A 159 -12.66 0.72 1.59
N GLY A 160 -11.83 1.63 1.08
CA GLY A 160 -10.47 1.87 1.60
C GLY A 160 -10.43 2.73 2.86
N ASP A 161 -9.33 2.63 3.60
CA ASP A 161 -9.07 3.40 4.83
C ASP A 161 -9.27 4.92 4.61
N GLU A 162 -8.89 5.46 3.46
CA GLU A 162 -9.10 6.88 3.13
C GLU A 162 -10.59 7.29 3.06
N MET A 163 -11.49 6.38 2.65
CA MET A 163 -12.91 6.70 2.54
C MET A 163 -13.67 6.55 3.85
N GLU A 164 -13.14 5.77 4.80
CA GLU A 164 -13.59 5.80 6.19
C GLU A 164 -13.36 7.20 6.79
N ASP A 165 -12.20 7.80 6.53
CA ASP A 165 -11.89 9.16 6.99
C ASP A 165 -12.78 10.23 6.37
N VAL A 166 -13.05 10.15 5.07
CA VAL A 166 -13.95 11.07 4.36
C VAL A 166 -15.39 10.91 4.88
N SER A 167 -15.88 9.68 5.02
CA SER A 167 -17.24 9.41 5.53
C SER A 167 -17.43 9.98 6.94
N ARG A 168 -16.44 9.77 7.83
CA ARG A 168 -16.44 10.39 9.17
C ARG A 168 -16.40 11.91 9.13
N ALA A 169 -15.74 12.52 8.14
CA ALA A 169 -15.72 13.96 7.98
C ALA A 169 -17.09 14.49 7.54
N ILE A 170 -17.77 13.79 6.63
CA ILE A 170 -19.13 14.11 6.18
C ILE A 170 -20.12 13.99 7.35
N GLU A 171 -20.12 12.89 8.10
CA GLU A 171 -21.02 12.71 9.26
C GLU A 171 -20.90 13.85 10.28
N ARG A 172 -19.68 14.33 10.57
CA ARG A 172 -19.48 15.48 11.48
C ARG A 172 -19.99 16.80 10.90
N ALA A 173 -19.93 16.96 9.58
CA ALA A 173 -20.44 18.15 8.91
C ALA A 173 -21.97 18.16 8.91
N GLU A 174 -22.60 17.01 8.67
CA GLU A 174 -24.04 16.80 8.79
C GLU A 174 -24.52 17.13 10.21
N GLU A 175 -23.90 16.53 11.24
CA GLU A 175 -24.28 16.74 12.65
C GLU A 175 -24.21 18.23 13.06
N ARG A 176 -23.20 18.97 12.59
CA ARG A 176 -23.10 20.42 12.84
C ARG A 176 -24.17 21.22 12.11
N THR A 177 -24.54 20.79 10.92
CA THR A 177 -25.57 21.47 10.12
C THR A 177 -26.93 21.28 10.77
N ASP A 178 -27.26 20.05 11.16
CA ASP A 178 -28.46 19.72 11.91
C ASP A 178 -28.56 20.53 13.22
N GLU A 179 -27.46 20.69 13.96
CA GLU A 179 -27.42 21.53 15.17
C GLU A 179 -27.72 23.01 14.84
N MET A 180 -27.14 23.54 13.76
CA MET A 180 -27.38 24.92 13.32
C MET A 180 -28.82 25.15 12.84
N GLU A 181 -29.39 24.19 12.12
CA GLU A 181 -30.79 24.22 11.68
C GLU A 181 -31.74 24.14 12.88
N ALA A 182 -31.51 23.22 13.81
CA ALA A 182 -32.30 23.09 15.03
C ALA A 182 -32.24 24.36 15.88
N ARG A 183 -31.05 24.99 16.00
CA ARG A 183 -30.91 26.28 16.68
C ARG A 183 -31.70 27.39 15.97
N SER A 184 -31.65 27.45 14.64
CA SER A 184 -32.39 28.45 13.86
C SER A 184 -33.89 28.28 14.05
N ALA A 185 -34.41 27.05 13.90
CA ALA A 185 -35.81 26.74 14.12
C ALA A 185 -36.28 27.08 15.55
N ALA A 186 -35.45 26.80 16.57
CA ALA A 186 -35.76 27.20 17.94
C ALA A 186 -35.80 28.73 18.11
N MET A 187 -34.95 29.48 17.41
CA MET A 187 -34.98 30.95 17.42
C MET A 187 -36.23 31.50 16.73
N ASP A 188 -36.63 30.91 15.61
CA ASP A 188 -37.86 31.28 14.91
C ASP A 188 -39.10 31.02 15.79
N GLU A 189 -39.17 29.87 16.49
CA GLU A 189 -40.24 29.57 17.45
C GLU A 189 -40.24 30.56 18.63
N LEU A 190 -39.06 30.91 19.16
CA LEU A 190 -38.94 31.92 20.22
C LEU A 190 -39.37 33.32 19.75
N GLN A 191 -39.17 33.64 18.47
CA GLN A 191 -39.64 34.88 17.87
C GLN A 191 -41.17 34.86 17.67
N GLU A 192 -41.74 33.77 17.13
CA GLU A 192 -43.18 33.62 16.91
C GLU A 192 -43.97 33.63 18.24
N THR A 193 -43.44 32.97 19.27
CA THR A 193 -44.04 32.97 20.62
C THR A 193 -43.83 34.28 21.38
N GLY A 194 -43.07 35.23 20.82
CA GLY A 194 -42.71 36.51 21.46
C GLY A 194 -41.76 36.36 22.65
N ALA A 195 -41.32 35.15 22.98
CA ALA A 195 -40.42 34.86 24.10
C ALA A 195 -39.05 35.52 23.93
N LEU A 196 -38.57 35.65 22.68
CA LEU A 196 -37.31 36.34 22.38
C LEU A 196 -37.40 37.85 22.65
N GLU A 197 -38.48 38.50 22.20
CA GLU A 197 -38.75 39.93 22.45
C GLU A 197 -38.88 40.20 23.96
N ASN A 198 -39.53 39.28 24.67
CA ASN A 198 -39.71 39.32 26.12
C ASN A 198 -38.38 39.15 26.88
N ALA A 199 -37.47 38.32 26.40
CA ALA A 199 -36.15 38.11 27.01
C ALA A 199 -35.17 39.26 26.74
N MET A 200 -35.34 39.99 25.63
CA MET A 200 -34.48 41.13 25.25
C MET A 200 -34.99 42.48 25.77
N SER A 201 -36.17 42.52 26.38
CA SER A 201 -36.78 43.71 26.96
C SER A 201 -36.30 43.94 28.40
N ASP A 202 -35.91 45.17 28.75
CA ASP A 202 -35.56 45.58 30.12
C ASP A 202 -36.80 45.68 31.06
N LYS A 203 -37.95 45.13 30.64
CA LYS A 203 -39.22 45.17 31.39
C LYS A 203 -39.40 43.92 32.26
N ASP A 204 -39.56 44.13 33.56
CA ASP A 204 -39.89 43.07 34.51
C ASP A 204 -41.32 42.53 34.29
N ASP A 205 -41.63 41.33 34.78
CA ASP A 205 -42.94 40.67 34.57
C ASP A 205 -44.12 41.56 34.99
N LEU A 206 -43.93 42.39 36.02
CA LEU A 206 -44.92 43.32 36.55
C LEU A 206 -45.23 44.48 35.57
N ASP A 207 -44.21 44.98 34.87
CA ASP A 207 -44.37 46.06 33.89
C ASP A 207 -45.13 45.57 32.66
N ARG A 208 -44.97 44.29 32.29
CA ARG A 208 -45.69 43.64 31.19
C ARG A 208 -47.18 43.43 31.52
N GLU A 209 -47.49 42.91 32.71
CA GLU A 209 -48.89 42.74 33.15
C GLU A 209 -49.64 44.09 33.24
N LEU A 210 -48.94 45.16 33.64
CA LEU A 210 -49.48 46.52 33.67
C LEU A 210 -49.74 47.12 32.27
N ASP A 211 -48.89 46.86 31.29
CA ASP A 211 -49.07 47.35 29.92
C ASP A 211 -50.20 46.60 29.18
N GLU A 212 -50.35 45.29 29.40
CA GLU A 212 -51.51 44.52 28.90
C GLU A 212 -52.83 45.01 29.51
N LEU A 213 -52.84 45.30 30.82
CA LEU A 213 -54.00 45.90 31.50
C LEU A 213 -54.34 47.30 30.97
N ARG A 214 -53.34 48.11 30.61
CA ARG A 214 -53.54 49.43 29.99
C ARG A 214 -54.13 49.31 28.59
N GLN A 215 -53.62 48.43 27.74
CA GLN A 215 -54.17 48.20 26.40
C GLN A 215 -55.59 47.60 26.47
N GLY A 216 -55.83 46.63 27.35
CA GLY A 216 -57.17 46.09 27.57
C GLY A 216 -58.17 47.16 28.04
N GLY A 217 -57.75 48.04 28.95
CA GLY A 217 -58.57 49.16 29.43
C GLY A 217 -58.81 50.26 28.38
N GLU A 218 -57.84 50.54 27.51
CA GLU A 218 -58.01 51.47 26.38
C GLU A 218 -58.97 50.90 25.32
N VAL A 219 -58.86 49.61 24.99
CA VAL A 219 -59.75 48.94 24.02
C VAL A 219 -61.18 48.86 24.55
N ASP A 220 -61.38 48.51 25.82
CA ASP A 220 -62.72 48.50 26.43
C ASP A 220 -63.34 49.89 26.49
N ALA A 221 -62.55 50.94 26.76
CA ALA A 221 -63.00 52.33 26.73
C ALA A 221 -63.39 52.77 25.30
N GLU A 222 -62.65 52.35 24.29
CA GLU A 222 -62.93 52.64 22.88
C GLU A 222 -64.18 51.88 22.38
N LEU A 223 -64.39 50.65 22.86
CA LEU A 223 -65.57 49.84 22.59
C LEU A 223 -66.83 50.38 23.27
N ASP A 224 -66.71 50.96 24.46
CA ASP A 224 -67.79 51.67 25.14
C ASP A 224 -68.15 53.00 24.45
N THR A 225 -67.17 53.72 23.88
CA THR A 225 -67.46 54.88 23.03
C THR A 225 -68.18 54.51 21.73
N LEU A 226 -67.80 53.40 21.09
CA LEU A 226 -68.49 52.89 19.90
C LEU A 226 -69.92 52.41 20.20
N LYS A 227 -70.15 51.80 21.37
CA LYS A 227 -71.51 51.45 21.84
C LYS A 227 -72.37 52.69 22.15
N ALA A 228 -71.75 53.77 22.63
CA ALA A 228 -72.45 55.04 22.88
C ALA A 228 -72.85 55.75 21.57
N GLU A 229 -72.05 55.64 20.51
CA GLU A 229 -72.37 56.21 19.20
C GLU A 229 -73.48 55.45 18.44
N MET A 230 -73.61 54.13 18.61
CA MET A 230 -74.61 53.33 17.89
C MET A 230 -76.03 53.32 18.51
N GLY A 231 -76.31 54.22 19.47
CA GLY A 231 -77.47 54.13 20.37
C GLY A 231 -78.51 55.26 20.33
N LYS A 232 -78.79 55.99 19.22
CA LYS A 232 -80.06 56.77 19.11
C LYS A 232 -80.43 57.33 17.72
N SER A 233 -81.61 56.89 17.26
CA SER A 233 -82.62 57.59 16.42
C SER A 233 -82.53 57.58 14.88
N ALA A 234 -83.37 56.72 14.29
CA ALA A 234 -84.11 56.91 13.02
C ALA A 234 -85.51 57.54 13.32
N PRO A 235 -86.43 57.76 12.34
CA PRO A 235 -86.35 57.96 10.88
C PRO A 235 -87.19 59.19 10.39
N VAL A 236 -87.26 59.45 9.07
CA VAL A 236 -88.50 59.49 8.21
C VAL A 236 -88.21 60.18 6.84
N GLU A 237 -88.59 59.46 5.78
CA GLU A 237 -89.09 59.79 4.41
C GLU A 237 -89.16 61.28 3.94
N GLU A 238 -89.03 61.65 2.66
CA GLU A 238 -89.47 61.01 1.40
C GLU A 238 -88.82 61.69 0.15
N THR A 239 -88.75 60.94 -0.96
CA THR A 239 -88.72 61.32 -2.41
C THR A 239 -87.44 61.83 -3.13
N GLU A 240 -87.04 60.98 -4.09
CA GLU A 240 -86.14 61.02 -5.28
C GLU A 240 -86.43 62.13 -6.34
N PRO A 241 -85.65 62.33 -7.44
CA PRO A 241 -84.78 61.35 -8.13
C PRO A 241 -83.45 61.82 -8.80
N ALA A 242 -82.74 60.79 -9.32
CA ALA A 242 -81.84 60.75 -10.49
C ALA A 242 -80.42 61.38 -10.36
N ALA A 243 -79.32 60.77 -10.80
CA ALA A 243 -79.08 59.52 -11.53
C ALA A 243 -77.56 59.17 -11.53
N GLU A 244 -77.28 57.86 -11.62
CA GLU A 244 -76.23 57.18 -12.42
C GLU A 244 -74.75 57.24 -11.97
N THR A 245 -74.21 56.16 -11.36
CA THR A 245 -73.60 54.89 -11.92
C THR A 245 -72.12 55.08 -12.27
N GLU A 246 -71.14 54.22 -11.96
CA GLU A 246 -71.01 52.75 -11.79
C GLU A 246 -69.67 52.54 -10.99
N SER A 247 -69.51 51.66 -9.98
CA SER A 247 -69.61 50.18 -9.92
C SER A 247 -68.61 49.51 -10.88
N THR A 248 -67.83 48.46 -10.59
CA THR A 248 -67.77 47.36 -9.60
C THR A 248 -66.45 46.62 -9.94
N ALA A 249 -65.59 46.24 -9.00
CA ALA A 249 -65.58 45.00 -8.22
C ALA A 249 -65.52 43.67 -9.03
N VAL A 250 -64.83 42.69 -8.41
CA VAL A 250 -65.06 41.22 -8.44
C VAL A 250 -64.05 40.36 -9.21
N ASP A 251 -63.29 39.61 -8.37
CA ASP A 251 -62.92 38.17 -8.39
C ASP A 251 -61.97 37.50 -9.40
N ALA A 252 -61.31 36.50 -8.79
CA ALA A 252 -60.99 35.15 -9.25
C ALA A 252 -59.69 34.85 -10.02
N ASP A 253 -58.89 34.02 -9.36
CA ASP A 253 -58.38 32.71 -9.79
C ASP A 253 -57.28 32.59 -10.87
N GLY A 254 -56.32 31.71 -10.56
CA GLY A 254 -55.65 30.85 -11.53
C GLY A 254 -54.25 31.24 -12.01
N GLY A 255 -53.30 30.30 -11.89
CA GLY A 255 -52.28 30.10 -12.92
C GLY A 255 -50.81 30.07 -12.49
N SER A 256 -50.35 28.85 -12.24
CA SER A 256 -49.08 28.19 -12.62
C SER A 256 -47.93 28.94 -13.33
N ASP A 257 -46.74 28.44 -12.99
CA ASP A 257 -45.53 28.21 -13.80
C ASP A 257 -44.43 29.28 -13.94
N SER A 258 -43.29 28.87 -13.35
CA SER A 258 -41.93 28.76 -13.90
C SER A 258 -41.11 30.00 -14.27
N ASP A 259 -39.85 29.89 -13.83
CA ASP A 259 -38.61 30.14 -14.56
C ASP A 259 -37.62 31.15 -13.97
N GLU A 260 -36.38 30.63 -13.92
CA GLU A 260 -35.08 31.28 -14.02
C GLU A 260 -34.58 32.10 -12.81
N LEU A 261 -33.39 31.72 -12.32
CA LEU A 261 -32.18 32.55 -12.47
C LEU A 261 -30.91 31.71 -12.24
N ASP A 262 -30.04 31.79 -13.25
CA ASP A 262 -28.69 31.24 -13.38
C ASP A 262 -27.61 32.04 -12.60
N GLU A 263 -26.53 31.30 -12.31
CA GLU A 263 -25.09 31.63 -12.32
C GLU A 263 -24.52 32.98 -11.82
N GLU A 264 -23.58 32.87 -10.86
CA GLU A 264 -22.41 33.76 -10.77
C GLU A 264 -21.16 32.96 -10.33
N LEU A 265 -20.14 32.92 -11.22
CA LEU A 265 -18.69 33.16 -11.03
C LEU A 265 -17.91 32.29 -9.99
N GLU A 266 -16.64 31.90 -10.18
CA GLU A 266 -15.51 32.65 -10.74
C GLU A 266 -14.29 31.72 -10.95
N ASP A 267 -13.46 32.08 -11.94
CA ASP A 267 -12.19 31.48 -12.35
C ASP A 267 -11.08 31.51 -11.27
N LEU A 268 -10.09 30.62 -11.39
CA LEU A 268 -8.68 30.96 -11.12
C LEU A 268 -7.70 29.96 -11.75
N ASP A 269 -7.02 30.44 -12.79
CA ASP A 269 -5.79 29.92 -13.39
C ASP A 269 -4.67 29.72 -12.35
N VAL A 270 -3.95 28.59 -12.44
CA VAL A 270 -2.50 28.56 -12.20
C VAL A 270 -1.83 27.60 -13.17
N ALA A 271 -1.11 28.17 -14.14
CA ALA A 271 -0.10 27.48 -14.94
C ALA A 271 1.13 27.18 -14.08
N VAL A 272 1.71 25.97 -14.23
CA VAL A 272 3.05 25.65 -13.74
C VAL A 272 3.87 25.12 -14.92
N ASP A 273 5.03 25.75 -15.10
CA ASP A 273 6.03 25.57 -16.13
C ASP A 273 6.63 24.15 -16.18
N ASP A 274 6.58 23.51 -17.36
CA ASP A 274 7.31 22.27 -17.69
C ASP A 274 8.66 22.61 -18.36
N ALA A 275 9.65 23.08 -17.58
CA ALA A 275 10.97 23.41 -18.11
C ALA A 275 12.18 23.04 -17.23
N GLU A 276 12.06 22.11 -16.27
CA GLU A 276 13.17 21.72 -15.39
C GLU A 276 13.45 20.20 -15.29
N ILE A 277 13.11 19.42 -16.32
CA ILE A 277 13.49 17.99 -16.37
C ILE A 277 14.27 17.69 -17.65
N GLU A 278 15.38 18.39 -17.88
CA GLU A 278 16.35 17.99 -18.91
C GLU A 278 17.82 18.19 -18.47
N THR A 279 18.09 18.31 -17.16
CA THR A 279 19.46 18.61 -16.66
C THR A 279 19.98 17.66 -15.59
N GLU A 280 19.43 16.46 -15.47
CA GLU A 280 19.95 15.43 -14.52
C GLU A 280 20.43 14.14 -15.21
N LEU A 281 20.56 14.16 -16.54
CA LEU A 281 21.05 13.02 -17.35
C LEU A 281 22.49 13.19 -17.88
N GLU A 282 23.24 14.19 -17.42
CA GLU A 282 24.67 14.35 -17.77
C GLU A 282 25.66 14.02 -16.63
N GLU A 283 25.24 13.76 -15.39
CA GLU A 283 26.18 13.46 -14.28
C GLU A 283 26.50 11.97 -14.07
N LEU A 284 25.92 11.02 -14.82
CA LEU A 284 26.20 9.58 -14.66
C LEU A 284 27.08 8.95 -15.76
N GLN A 285 27.78 9.75 -16.56
CA GLN A 285 28.83 9.25 -17.47
C GLN A 285 30.27 9.60 -17.09
N GLU A 286 30.52 10.25 -15.94
CA GLU A 286 31.88 10.64 -15.53
C GLU A 286 32.55 9.81 -14.43
N ASP A 287 31.91 8.76 -13.88
CA ASP A 287 32.59 7.86 -12.94
C ASP A 287 32.55 6.39 -13.39
N LYS A 288 33.63 6.02 -14.09
CA LYS A 288 34.41 4.76 -14.03
C LYS A 288 33.75 3.44 -13.64
#